data_AF-A0A8J7VVI2-F1
#
_entry.id   AF-A0A8J7VVI2-F1
#
_cell.length_a   1.000
_cell.length_b   1.000
_cell.length_c   1.000
_cell.angle_alpha   90.00
_cell.angle_beta   90.00
_cell.angle_gamma   90.00
#
_symmetry.space_group_name_H-M   'P 1'
#
loop_
_entity.id
_entity.type
_entity.pdbx_description
1 polymer ?
#
loop_
_entity_poly.entity_id
_entity_poly.type
_entity_poly.pdbx_seq_one_letter_code
_entity_poly.pdbx_strand_id
1 'polypeptide(L)' 'MSVLRVSCAVAVVVLALPLLSACAGGPQTRPVAQSNFSNDQAYIARVEQIATRRGIRVEWVNPPAQKTATLASVD' A
#
# COMPACT_ATOMS: atom_id res chain seq x y z
N MET A 1 -16.23 -58.56 20.64
CA MET A 1 -16.51 -57.20 21.16
C MET A 1 -15.27 -56.31 21.00
N SER A 2 -14.89 -55.98 19.76
CA SER A 2 -13.68 -55.17 19.49
C SER A 2 -13.95 -53.91 18.67
N VAL A 3 -15.12 -53.81 18.04
CA VAL A 3 -15.51 -52.65 17.23
C VAL A 3 -15.91 -51.43 18.05
N LEU A 4 -16.45 -51.61 19.27
CA LEU A 4 -16.92 -50.52 20.12
C LEU A 4 -15.77 -49.65 20.69
N ARG A 5 -14.58 -50.24 20.88
CA ARG A 5 -13.39 -49.54 21.42
C ARG A 5 -12.68 -48.69 20.37
N VAL A 6 -12.73 -49.10 19.11
CA VAL A 6 -12.08 -48.40 17.99
C VAL A 6 -12.83 -47.11 17.66
N SER A 7 -14.17 -47.13 17.69
CA SER A 7 -15.01 -45.97 17.38
C SER A 7 -14.83 -44.81 18.36
N CYS A 8 -14.58 -45.10 19.64
CA CYS A 8 -14.41 -44.08 20.68
C CYS A 8 -13.04 -43.38 20.58
N ALA A 9 -11.98 -44.13 20.27
CA ALA A 9 -10.64 -43.59 20.10
C ALA A 9 -10.54 -42.67 18.86
N VAL A 10 -11.21 -43.03 17.76
CA VAL A 10 -11.23 -42.22 16.53
C VAL A 10 -11.96 -40.88 16.75
N ALA A 11 -13.05 -40.88 17.52
CA ALA A 11 -13.80 -39.66 17.81
C ALA A 11 -12.97 -38.63 18.62
N VAL A 12 -12.14 -39.08 19.56
CA VAL A 12 -11.31 -38.20 20.38
C VAL A 12 -10.19 -37.54 19.57
N VAL A 13 -9.61 -38.25 18.60
CA VAL A 13 -8.53 -37.72 17.74
C VAL A 13 -9.06 -36.70 16.73
N VAL A 14 -10.26 -36.90 16.17
CA VAL A 14 -10.84 -36.00 15.16
C VAL A 14 -11.27 -34.66 15.76
N LEU A 15 -11.67 -34.62 17.03
CA LEU A 15 -12.10 -33.40 17.73
C LEU A 15 -10.95 -32.50 18.20
N ALA A 16 -9.70 -32.98 18.22
CA ALA A 16 -8.54 -32.21 18.68
C ALA A 16 -7.85 -31.40 17.56
N LEU A 17 -8.16 -31.68 16.29
CA LEU A 17 -7.51 -31.08 15.12
C LEU A 17 -7.85 -29.59 14.82
N PRO A 18 -9.04 -29.03 15.16
CA PRO A 18 -9.36 -27.67 14.70
C PRO A 18 -8.80 -26.56 15.59
N LEU A 19 -8.14 -26.86 16.71
CA LEU A 19 -7.73 -25.84 17.70
C LEU A 19 -6.42 -25.12 17.38
N LEU A 20 -5.73 -25.42 16.27
CA LEU A 20 -4.41 -24.84 15.95
C LEU A 20 -4.43 -23.69 14.90
N SER A 21 -5.59 -23.29 14.37
CA SER A 21 -5.65 -22.39 13.19
C SER A 21 -5.82 -20.88 13.50
N ALA A 22 -5.48 -20.38 14.69
CA ALA A 22 -5.81 -18.99 15.07
C ALA A 22 -4.61 -18.03 15.26
N CYS A 23 -3.38 -18.41 14.91
CA CYS A 23 -2.20 -17.52 15.03
C CYS A 23 -1.59 -17.14 13.68
N ALA A 24 -2.42 -16.71 12.71
CA ALA A 24 -1.93 -15.90 11.61
C ALA A 24 -2.17 -14.42 11.96
N GLY A 25 -1.32 -13.88 12.84
CA GLY A 25 -1.24 -12.43 13.03
C GLY A 25 -0.81 -11.80 11.72
N GLY A 26 -1.76 -11.27 10.95
CA GLY A 26 -1.48 -10.59 9.70
C GLY A 26 -0.59 -9.38 9.94
N PRO A 27 0.34 -9.06 9.02
CA PRO A 27 1.16 -7.87 9.15
C PRO A 27 0.25 -6.65 9.27
N GLN A 28 0.28 -5.97 10.41
CA GLN A 28 -0.24 -4.62 10.54
C GLN A 28 0.72 -3.70 9.77
N THR A 29 0.56 -3.68 8.45
CA THR A 29 1.09 -2.60 7.63
C THR A 29 0.32 -1.37 8.04
N ARG A 30 0.94 -0.52 8.88
CA ARG A 30 0.46 0.85 9.07
C ARG A 30 0.26 1.43 7.67
N PRO A 31 -0.88 2.07 7.37
CA PRO A 31 -1.01 2.78 6.11
C PRO A 31 0.06 3.87 6.14
N VAL A 32 1.17 3.61 5.45
CA VAL A 32 2.09 4.66 5.06
C VAL A 32 1.22 5.54 4.20
N ALA A 33 0.86 6.71 4.72
CA ALA A 33 0.21 7.73 3.92
C ALA A 33 1.11 7.91 2.69
N GLN A 34 0.68 7.37 1.55
CA GLN A 34 1.35 7.60 0.29
C GLN A 34 1.20 9.10 0.07
N SER A 35 2.27 9.82 0.40
CA SER A 35 2.44 11.19 -0.02
C SER A 35 2.44 11.11 -1.54
N ASN A 36 1.29 11.40 -2.12
CA ASN A 36 1.13 11.51 -3.56
C ASN A 36 1.91 12.76 -3.97
N PHE A 37 3.23 12.64 -4.04
CA PHE A 37 4.14 13.61 -4.64
C PHE A 37 3.90 13.55 -6.16
N SER A 38 2.74 14.08 -6.56
CA SER A 38 2.40 14.29 -7.95
C SER A 38 3.12 15.57 -8.39
N ASN A 39 3.88 15.50 -9.48
CA ASN A 39 4.51 16.68 -10.07
C ASN A 39 3.47 17.47 -10.88
N ASP A 40 3.65 18.78 -10.96
CA ASP A 40 2.85 19.64 -11.84
C ASP A 40 3.28 19.44 -13.30
N GLN A 41 2.68 18.44 -13.95
CA GLN A 41 2.95 18.08 -15.34
C GLN A 41 2.63 19.22 -16.33
N ALA A 42 1.64 20.05 -16.02
CA ALA A 42 1.27 21.17 -16.90
C ALA A 42 2.34 22.25 -16.88
N TYR A 43 2.88 22.55 -15.71
CA TYR A 43 4.02 23.46 -15.58
C TYR A 43 5.27 22.91 -16.27
N ILE A 44 5.61 21.64 -16.01
CA ILE A 44 6.79 20.98 -16.60
C ILE A 44 6.71 21.03 -18.12
N ALA A 45 5.59 20.60 -18.70
CA ALA A 45 5.39 20.60 -20.16
C ALA A 45 5.52 22.00 -20.76
N ARG A 46 5.00 23.04 -20.08
CA ARG A 46 5.14 24.42 -20.55
C ARG A 46 6.60 24.88 -20.55
N VAL A 47 7.35 24.59 -19.49
CA VAL A 47 8.77 24.95 -19.41
C VAL A 47 9.58 24.22 -20.48
N GLU A 48 9.35 22.93 -20.65
CA GLU A 48 10.04 22.10 -21.66
C GLU A 48 9.72 22.56 -23.08
N GLN A 49 8.48 22.94 -23.36
CA GLN A 49 8.11 23.51 -24.65
C GLN A 49 8.87 24.82 -24.94
N ILE A 50 8.98 25.71 -23.96
CA ILE A 50 9.72 26.97 -24.12
C ILE A 50 11.22 26.68 -24.29
N ALA A 51 11.77 25.76 -23.50
CA ALA A 51 13.18 25.38 -23.57
C ALA A 51 13.54 24.79 -24.95
N THR A 52 12.67 23.91 -25.47
CA THR A 52 12.84 23.30 -26.80
C THR A 52 12.89 24.36 -27.90
N ARG A 53 11.95 25.32 -27.89
CA ARG A 53 11.95 26.44 -28.86
C ARG A 53 13.21 27.30 -28.79
N ARG A 54 13.93 27.25 -27.68
CA ARG A 54 15.16 28.03 -27.44
C ARG A 54 16.43 27.20 -27.58
N GLY A 55 16.33 25.91 -27.91
CA GLY A 55 17.50 25.01 -27.96
C GLY A 55 18.14 24.75 -26.59
N ILE A 56 17.39 24.90 -25.49
CA ILE A 56 17.86 24.69 -24.12
C ILE A 56 17.46 23.29 -23.66
N ARG A 57 18.39 22.56 -23.04
CA ARG A 57 18.11 21.29 -22.35
C ARG A 57 17.77 21.56 -20.88
N VAL A 58 16.68 20.97 -20.40
CA VAL A 58 16.23 21.07 -19.01
C VAL A 58 16.48 19.74 -18.32
N GLU A 59 16.98 19.81 -17.08
CA GLU A 59 17.10 18.68 -16.16
C GLU A 59 16.45 19.08 -14.83
N TRP A 60 15.50 18.28 -14.38
CA TRP A 60 14.74 18.56 -13.16
C TRP A 60 15.36 17.83 -11.97
N VAL A 61 16.06 18.58 -11.11
CA VAL A 61 16.59 18.05 -9.83
C VAL A 61 15.51 18.04 -8.74
N ASN A 62 14.59 19.00 -8.78
CA ASN A 62 13.43 19.09 -7.90
C ASN A 62 12.23 19.59 -8.70
N PRO A 63 11.51 18.70 -9.40
CA PRO A 63 10.35 19.10 -10.19
C PRO A 63 9.28 19.74 -9.29
N PRO A 64 8.50 20.69 -9.82
CA PRO A 64 7.49 21.38 -9.04
C PRO A 64 6.40 20.40 -8.61
N ALA A 65 6.08 20.43 -7.32
CA ALA A 65 4.96 19.68 -6.78
C ALA A 65 3.62 20.25 -7.29
N GLN A 66 2.64 19.38 -7.46
CA GLN A 66 1.29 19.78 -7.77
C GLN A 66 0.74 20.67 -6.64
N LYS A 67 0.23 21.85 -7.01
CA LYS A 67 -0.41 22.75 -6.05
C LYS A 67 -1.72 22.11 -5.60
N THR A 68 -1.71 21.45 -4.45
CA THR A 68 -2.95 21.23 -3.70
C THR A 68 -3.37 22.58 -3.17
N ALA A 69 -4.60 23.02 -3.47
CA ALA A 69 -5.15 24.25 -2.93
C ALA A 69 -5.39 24.07 -1.43
N THR A 70 -4.33 24.13 -0.63
CA THR A 70 -4.44 24.37 0.80
C THR A 70 -4.74 25.84 0.94
N LEU A 71 -6.04 26.17 0.97
CA LEU A 71 -6.50 27.39 1.62
C LEU A 71 -6.14 27.24 3.10
N ALA A 72 -4.89 27.53 3.45
CA ALA A 72 -4.50 27.69 4.83
C ALA A 72 -5.28 28.89 5.34
N SER A 73 -6.27 28.61 6.20
CA SER A 73 -6.92 29.62 7.03
C SER A 73 -5.80 30.37 7.77
N VAL A 74 -5.60 31.62 7.38
CA VAL A 74 -4.85 32.59 8.17
C VAL A 74 -5.76 32.94 9.32
N ASP A 75 -5.56 32.26 10.45
CA ASP A 75 -6.04 32.69 11.77
C ASP A 75 -4.95 33.54 12.44
#